data_AF-A0A7Y0SP61-F1
#
_entry.id   AF-A0A7Y0SP61-F1
#
_cell.length_a   1.000
_cell.length_b   1.000
_cell.length_c   1.000
_cell.angle_alpha   90.00
_cell.angle_beta   90.00
_cell.angle_gamma   90.00
#
_symmetry.space_group_name_H-M   'P 1'
#
loop_
_entity.id
_entity.type
_entity.pdbx_description
1 polymer ?
#
loop_
_entity_poly.entity_id
_entity_poly.type
_entity_poly.pdbx_seq_one_letter_code
_entity_poly.pdbx_strand_id
1 'polypeptide(L)'
;ITDNNSSVSRTVTADNSGNWTLSGSELDVSAFNNGTLTVSATQADIAGNTYRESSQKVKRVDLGRPPITKTTPIETDGIVNAAEDNDVLIAGSGAEVGNSVTVTITDNNSSVSRTV
;
A
#
# COMPACT_ATOMS: atom_id res chain seq x y z
N ILE A 1 -11.14 -0.61 -16.17
CA ILE A 1 -9.68 -0.70 -15.99
C ILE A 1 -9.31 -2.17 -15.92
N THR A 2 -8.26 -2.61 -16.62
CA THR A 2 -7.80 -4.00 -16.62
C THR A 2 -6.27 -4.09 -16.60
N ASP A 3 -5.72 -5.14 -15.95
CA ASP A 3 -4.31 -5.53 -16.01
C ASP A 3 -4.07 -6.75 -16.95
N ASN A 4 -5.06 -7.07 -17.79
CA ASN A 4 -5.19 -8.28 -18.63
C ASN A 4 -5.52 -9.59 -17.88
N ASN A 5 -5.48 -9.61 -16.55
CA ASN A 5 -5.85 -10.76 -15.73
C ASN A 5 -7.15 -10.52 -14.95
N SER A 6 -7.41 -9.27 -14.58
CA SER A 6 -8.54 -8.82 -13.79
C SER A 6 -9.04 -7.48 -14.31
N SER A 7 -10.33 -7.20 -14.10
CA SER A 7 -10.94 -5.94 -14.56
C SER A 7 -11.97 -5.41 -13.57
N VAL A 8 -12.05 -4.08 -13.49
CA VAL A 8 -13.05 -3.34 -12.71
C VAL A 8 -13.67 -2.25 -13.59
N SER A 9 -14.97 -2.00 -13.43
CA SER A 9 -15.71 -1.02 -14.23
C SER A 9 -16.77 -0.30 -13.40
N ARG A 10 -17.13 0.92 -13.84
CA ARG A 10 -18.15 1.77 -13.22
C ARG A 10 -18.84 2.58 -14.31
N THR A 11 -20.15 2.75 -14.17
CA THR A 11 -20.94 3.67 -15.00
C THR A 11 -21.19 4.97 -14.24
N VAL A 12 -21.05 6.09 -14.92
CA VAL A 12 -21.40 7.42 -14.42
C VAL A 12 -22.28 8.13 -15.45
N THR A 13 -23.08 9.08 -14.98
CA THR A 13 -23.89 9.94 -15.86
C THR A 13 -23.10 11.23 -16.11
N ALA A 14 -22.99 11.62 -17.38
CA ALA A 14 -22.40 12.91 -17.73
C ALA A 14 -23.37 14.05 -17.34
N ASP A 15 -22.82 15.21 -16.98
CA ASP A 15 -23.60 16.41 -16.73
C ASP A 15 -24.22 17.00 -18.02
N ASN A 16 -25.00 18.07 -17.89
CA ASN A 16 -25.65 18.73 -19.03
C ASN A 16 -24.67 19.34 -20.05
N SER A 17 -23.38 19.45 -19.71
CA SER A 17 -22.31 19.91 -20.60
C SER A 17 -21.50 18.75 -21.19
N GLY A 18 -21.83 17.50 -20.84
CA GLY A 18 -21.13 16.29 -21.29
C GLY A 18 -19.91 15.93 -20.46
N ASN A 19 -19.64 16.61 -19.34
CA ASN A 19 -18.53 16.26 -18.46
C ASN A 19 -18.90 15.08 -17.57
N TRP A 20 -17.92 14.24 -17.25
CA TRP A 20 -18.06 13.14 -16.33
C TRP A 20 -16.79 13.00 -15.49
N THR A 21 -16.92 12.47 -14.29
CA THR A 21 -15.78 12.28 -13.37
C THR A 21 -16.01 11.05 -12.51
N LEU A 22 -14.93 10.32 -12.23
CA LEU A 22 -14.85 9.36 -11.12
C LEU A 22 -14.00 10.03 -10.04
N SER A 23 -14.53 10.13 -8.82
CA SER A 23 -13.86 10.80 -7.69
C SER A 23 -12.68 10.00 -7.12
N GLY A 24 -12.45 8.79 -7.63
CA GLY A 24 -11.29 7.94 -7.34
C GLY A 24 -11.57 6.82 -6.35
N SER A 25 -12.62 6.94 -5.53
CA SER A 25 -13.02 5.89 -4.56
C SER A 25 -13.94 4.83 -5.17
N GLU A 26 -14.38 5.03 -6.40
CA GLU A 26 -15.38 4.16 -7.04
C GLU A 26 -14.83 2.84 -7.56
N LEU A 27 -13.51 2.75 -7.76
CA LEU A 27 -12.84 1.60 -8.35
C LEU A 27 -11.65 1.20 -7.47
N ASP A 28 -11.69 -0.01 -6.94
CA ASP A 28 -10.56 -0.61 -6.24
C ASP A 28 -9.68 -1.40 -7.24
N VAL A 29 -8.44 -0.94 -7.39
CA VAL A 29 -7.41 -1.60 -8.23
C VAL A 29 -6.29 -2.21 -7.39
N SER A 30 -6.48 -2.35 -6.08
CA SER A 30 -5.49 -2.92 -5.15
C SER A 30 -5.14 -4.37 -5.50
N ALA A 31 -6.12 -5.15 -5.98
CA ALA A 31 -5.93 -6.55 -6.38
C ALA A 31 -5.23 -6.73 -7.74
N PHE A 32 -4.99 -5.66 -8.50
CA PHE A 32 -4.34 -5.76 -9.81
C PHE A 32 -2.84 -5.91 -9.67
N ASN A 33 -2.22 -6.54 -10.67
CA ASN A 33 -0.77 -6.69 -10.70
C ASN A 33 -0.07 -5.34 -10.88
N ASN A 34 1.18 -5.27 -10.41
CA ASN A 34 2.11 -4.21 -10.80
C ASN A 34 2.36 -4.27 -12.31
N GLY A 35 2.42 -3.11 -12.96
CA GLY A 35 2.66 -3.01 -14.40
C GLY A 35 1.68 -2.10 -15.12
N THR A 36 1.49 -2.35 -16.41
CA THR A 36 0.64 -1.54 -17.27
C THR A 36 -0.83 -1.90 -17.07
N LEU A 37 -1.64 -0.92 -16.70
CA LEU A 37 -3.09 -1.01 -16.72
C LEU A 37 -3.63 -0.34 -18.00
N THR A 38 -4.71 -0.90 -18.54
CA THR A 38 -5.49 -0.27 -19.62
C THR A 38 -6.77 0.30 -19.04
N VAL A 39 -6.96 1.60 -19.21
CA VAL A 39 -8.19 2.35 -18.88
C VAL A 39 -8.95 2.56 -20.18
N SER A 40 -10.22 2.17 -20.20
CA SER A 40 -11.11 2.40 -21.34
C SER A 40 -12.37 3.11 -20.88
N ALA A 41 -12.91 3.97 -21.74
CA ALA A 41 -14.19 4.63 -21.53
C ALA A 41 -15.05 4.51 -22.79
N THR A 42 -16.33 4.23 -22.58
CA THR A 42 -17.35 4.00 -23.60
C THR A 42 -18.56 4.84 -23.24
N GLN A 43 -19.27 5.35 -24.25
CA GLN A 43 -20.53 6.07 -24.05
C GLN A 43 -21.67 5.21 -24.57
N ALA A 44 -22.82 5.22 -23.90
CA ALA A 44 -24.06 4.66 -24.40
C ALA A 44 -25.16 5.72 -24.37
N ASP A 45 -26.02 5.76 -25.39
CA ASP A 45 -27.25 6.56 -25.36
C ASP A 45 -28.39 5.82 -24.64
N ILE A 46 -29.53 6.51 -24.44
CA ILE A 46 -30.71 5.95 -23.77
C ILE A 46 -31.31 4.77 -24.55
N ALA A 47 -31.07 4.71 -25.86
CA ALA A 47 -31.50 3.61 -26.72
C ALA A 47 -30.54 2.40 -26.67
N GLY A 48 -29.43 2.50 -25.92
CA GLY A 48 -28.44 1.44 -25.76
C GLY A 48 -27.39 1.39 -26.86
N ASN A 49 -27.37 2.36 -27.78
CA ASN A 49 -26.31 2.43 -28.79
C ASN A 49 -25.00 2.87 -28.12
N THR A 50 -23.94 2.11 -28.33
CA THR A 50 -22.60 2.42 -27.80
C THR A 50 -21.78 3.21 -28.79
N TYR A 51 -21.15 4.28 -28.33
CA TYR A 51 -20.31 5.17 -29.13
C TYR A 51 -18.97 5.43 -28.44
N ARG A 52 -17.94 5.64 -29.27
CA ARG A 52 -16.60 6.13 -28.93
C ARG A 52 -15.91 5.38 -27.78
N GLU A 53 -15.03 4.46 -28.17
CA GLU A 53 -14.03 3.87 -27.29
C GLU A 53 -12.83 4.80 -27.20
N SER A 54 -12.49 5.24 -25.98
CA SER A 54 -11.16 5.81 -25.71
C SER A 54 -10.39 4.83 -24.85
N SER A 55 -9.07 4.75 -25.05
CA SER A 55 -8.20 3.94 -24.21
C SER A 55 -6.90 4.66 -23.88
N GLN A 56 -6.42 4.45 -22.66
CA GLN A 56 -5.16 4.99 -22.17
C GLN A 56 -4.43 3.93 -21.34
N LYS A 57 -3.10 3.89 -21.47
CA LYS A 57 -2.24 3.04 -20.64
C LYS A 57 -1.68 3.86 -19.48
N VAL A 58 -1.77 3.32 -18.27
CA VAL A 58 -1.16 3.88 -17.06
C VAL A 58 -0.31 2.82 -16.38
N LYS A 59 0.65 3.21 -15.54
CA LYS A 59 1.51 2.27 -14.81
C LYS A 59 1.11 2.22 -13.34
N ARG A 60 0.73 1.04 -12.86
CA ARG A 60 0.55 0.73 -11.44
C ARG A 60 1.87 0.24 -10.88
N VAL A 61 2.28 0.81 -9.76
CA VAL A 61 3.42 0.34 -8.96
C VAL A 61 2.98 0.36 -7.51
N ASP A 62 2.93 -0.81 -6.91
CA ASP A 62 2.94 -0.99 -5.47
C ASP A 62 4.39 -0.95 -5.03
N LEU A 63 4.78 0.12 -4.33
CA LEU A 63 6.15 0.31 -3.86
C LEU A 63 6.47 -0.54 -2.63
N GLY A 64 5.48 -1.22 -2.03
CA GLY A 64 5.64 -1.84 -0.71
C GLY A 64 6.06 -0.83 0.35
N ARG A 65 5.98 -1.21 1.62
CA ARG A 65 6.58 -0.40 2.70
C ARG A 65 8.07 -0.74 2.77
N PRO A 66 8.98 0.24 2.94
CA PRO A 66 10.39 -0.06 3.20
C PRO A 66 10.52 -1.03 4.38
N PRO A 67 11.42 -2.02 4.34
CA PRO A 67 11.60 -2.92 5.46
C PRO A 67 12.12 -2.14 6.67
N ILE A 68 11.51 -2.37 7.84
CA ILE A 68 12.06 -1.92 9.12
C ILE A 68 13.31 -2.76 9.41
N THR A 69 14.40 -2.11 9.80
CA THR A 69 15.66 -2.77 10.18
C THR A 69 15.97 -2.51 11.65
N LYS A 70 16.57 -3.50 12.32
CA LYS A 70 17.21 -3.32 13.63
C LYS A 70 18.69 -3.08 13.41
N THR A 71 19.28 -2.15 14.15
CA THR A 71 20.73 -2.03 14.23
C THR A 71 21.26 -3.25 14.95
N THR A 72 22.24 -3.92 14.35
CA THR A 72 22.94 -5.06 14.93
C THR A 72 24.42 -4.72 15.06
N PRO A 73 25.09 -5.16 16.13
CA PRO A 73 24.54 -5.92 17.27
C PRO A 73 23.75 -5.05 18.28
N ILE A 74 22.88 -5.68 19.07
CA ILE A 74 22.23 -5.08 20.26
C ILE A 74 23.28 -4.91 21.35
N GLU A 75 23.22 -3.87 22.20
CA GLU A 75 24.29 -3.54 23.17
C GLU A 75 25.70 -3.40 22.57
N THR A 76 25.84 -3.09 21.28
CA THR A 76 27.13 -2.97 20.57
C THR A 76 27.97 -4.26 20.44
N ASP A 77 27.67 -5.32 21.18
CA ASP A 77 28.37 -6.61 21.13
C ASP A 77 27.43 -7.83 21.00
N GLY A 78 26.12 -7.64 21.17
CA GLY A 78 25.10 -8.67 21.04
C GLY A 78 24.82 -9.43 22.32
N ILE A 79 25.38 -8.98 23.44
CA ILE A 79 25.27 -9.62 24.74
C ILE A 79 24.63 -8.62 25.69
N VAL A 80 23.54 -9.02 26.34
CA VAL A 80 23.01 -8.28 27.50
C VAL A 80 23.63 -8.87 28.74
N ASN A 81 24.52 -8.13 29.40
CA ASN A 81 25.15 -8.52 30.65
C ASN A 81 24.45 -7.88 31.87
N ALA A 82 24.90 -8.22 33.09
CA ALA A 82 24.26 -7.77 34.33
C ALA A 82 24.34 -6.25 34.57
N ALA A 83 25.17 -5.51 33.83
CA ALA A 83 25.19 -4.05 33.87
C ALA A 83 24.16 -3.43 32.91
N GLU A 84 23.71 -4.17 31.89
CA GLU A 84 22.85 -3.71 30.80
C GLU A 84 21.41 -4.22 30.92
N ASP A 85 21.16 -5.25 31.75
CA ASP A 85 19.85 -5.93 31.84
C ASP A 85 18.68 -5.03 32.27
N ASN A 86 18.97 -3.90 32.91
CA ASN A 86 18.00 -2.89 33.31
C ASN A 86 17.85 -1.72 32.30
N ASP A 87 18.70 -1.62 31.28
CA ASP A 87 18.70 -0.55 30.28
C ASP A 87 19.19 -1.04 28.92
N VAL A 88 18.40 -1.91 28.28
CA VAL A 88 18.76 -2.51 26.98
C VAL A 88 18.49 -1.52 25.83
N LEU A 89 19.55 -1.07 25.16
CA LEU A 89 19.51 -0.20 23.98
C LEU A 89 19.21 -0.99 22.69
N ILE A 90 18.05 -0.71 22.11
CA ILE A 90 17.65 -1.22 20.79
C ILE A 90 17.37 -0.04 19.85
N ALA A 91 18.13 0.03 18.77
CA ALA A 91 17.96 1.04 17.71
C ALA A 91 17.61 0.38 16.38
N GLY A 92 17.02 1.15 15.47
CA GLY A 92 16.64 0.70 14.14
C GLY A 92 16.32 1.85 13.19
N SER A 93 16.05 1.53 11.93
CA SER A 93 15.71 2.52 10.90
C SER A 93 14.70 1.97 9.88
N GLY A 94 14.18 2.82 9.00
CA GLY A 94 13.25 2.41 7.93
C GLY A 94 11.77 2.43 8.31
N ALA A 95 11.43 2.84 9.54
CA ALA A 95 10.05 3.15 9.88
C ALA A 95 9.56 4.37 9.10
N GLU A 96 8.35 4.29 8.57
CA GLU A 96 7.67 5.41 7.91
C GLU A 96 7.33 6.51 8.91
N VAL A 97 7.45 7.77 8.49
CA VAL A 97 7.14 8.95 9.32
C VAL A 97 5.72 8.85 9.88
N GLY A 98 5.59 9.03 11.20
CA GLY A 98 4.31 9.03 11.91
C GLY A 98 3.80 7.64 12.33
N ASN A 99 4.51 6.56 11.97
CA ASN A 99 4.17 5.22 12.42
C ASN A 99 4.99 4.80 13.64
N SER A 100 4.40 3.94 14.46
CA SER A 100 5.04 3.37 15.65
C SER A 100 5.79 2.08 15.34
N VAL A 101 6.85 1.80 16.09
CA VAL A 101 7.63 0.55 16.04
C VAL A 101 7.44 -0.21 17.34
N THR A 102 6.95 -1.45 17.27
CA THR A 102 6.89 -2.35 18.43
C THR A 102 8.10 -3.26 18.43
N VAL A 103 8.89 -3.18 19.51
CA VAL A 103 10.00 -4.08 19.80
C VAL A 103 9.56 -5.07 20.86
N THR A 104 9.83 -6.35 20.63
CA THR A 104 9.54 -7.43 21.56
C THR A 104 10.81 -8.22 21.84
N ILE A 105 11.09 -8.42 23.13
CA ILE A 105 12.12 -9.32 23.65
C ILE A 105 11.40 -10.51 24.30
N THR A 106 11.85 -11.72 24.00
CA THR A 106 11.24 -12.96 24.51
C THR A 106 12.32 -13.94 24.95
N ASP A 107 12.03 -14.68 26.00
CA ASP A 107 12.68 -15.95 26.29
C ASP A 107 11.64 -17.09 26.27
N ASN A 108 11.98 -18.27 26.81
CA ASN A 108 11.06 -19.42 26.85
C ASN A 108 9.87 -19.23 27.82
N ASN A 109 9.93 -18.24 28.72
CA ASN A 109 9.03 -18.10 29.86
C ASN A 109 8.31 -16.75 29.90
N SER A 110 8.82 -15.74 29.22
CA SER A 110 8.44 -14.34 29.38
C SER A 110 8.63 -13.54 28.10
N SER A 111 7.88 -12.45 28.01
CA SER A 111 7.95 -11.49 26.92
C SER A 111 7.79 -10.08 27.46
N VAL A 112 8.61 -9.17 26.94
CA VAL A 112 8.49 -7.73 27.17
C VAL A 112 8.36 -7.04 25.82
N SER A 113 7.35 -6.19 25.67
CA SER A 113 7.13 -5.39 24.48
C SER A 113 7.10 -3.90 24.80
N ARG A 114 7.67 -3.10 23.90
CA ARG A 114 7.58 -1.64 23.94
C ARG A 114 7.27 -1.12 22.54
N THR A 115 6.32 -0.20 22.46
CA THR A 115 6.02 0.56 21.25
C THR A 115 6.61 1.95 21.40
N VAL A 116 7.38 2.38 20.40
CA VAL A 116 7.96 3.74 20.26
C VAL A 116 7.43 4.44 19.04
#